data_AF-A0ABD2LAX0-F1
#
_entry.id   AF-A0ABD2LAX0-F1
#
_cell.length_a   1.000
_cell.length_b   1.000
_cell.length_c   1.000
_cell.angle_alpha   90.00
_cell.angle_beta   90.00
_cell.angle_gamma   90.00
#
_symmetry.space_group_name_H-M   'P 1'
#
loop_
_entity.id
_entity.type
_entity.pdbx_description
1 polymer ?
#
loop_
_entity_poly.entity_id
_entity_poly.type
_entity_poly.pdbx_seq_one_letter_code
_entity_poly.pdbx_strand_id
1 'polypeptide(L)'
;MSGAGSGRQKRGQTEAPRRPTRSRSTQRPRQAGTQQQQGRATTPQEQSVLAPAPTLRRWEDTAQFFFALERFVNDTTPRTVQDLVSEFTELNAAPRPEPSPEFTRNLECNRYRDVICTEINRVRLHSGRYIHANWISTFGENRFICTQGPLETTCDDFWTMIVQENIEGIVMLCDTIEQNRIKCHQYWPTADNKLMRFANNQIVVKFMREHHVEGALYRTDLIVGAPQMRQGHLRVQHFHWRQWPDRGVPHSDLAPLRLLYHVIGVPRAVVHCSAGIGRTGTLVAVYLANQTLHLGQPLNIFALIRDLRRQRSQSIQTLDQYLYIYFVILRYAQNKASKLNINVNALNALVQALNSTMRRG
;
A
#
# COMPACT_ATOMS: atom_id res chain seq x y z
N MET A 1 -51.89 51.86 6.02
CA MET A 1 -52.10 50.40 6.08
C MET A 1 -51.07 49.83 7.05
N SER A 2 -51.10 50.04 8.38
CA SER A 2 -52.05 49.63 9.43
C SER A 2 -52.31 48.11 9.51
N GLY A 3 -51.80 47.47 10.57
CA GLY A 3 -52.19 46.12 10.98
C GLY A 3 -51.22 45.47 11.97
N ALA A 4 -51.43 45.70 13.26
CA ALA A 4 -50.74 45.07 14.39
C ALA A 4 -51.70 44.18 15.21
N GLY A 5 -51.14 43.23 15.97
CA GLY A 5 -51.71 42.61 17.17
C GLY A 5 -52.03 41.11 17.06
N SER A 6 -52.14 40.28 18.12
CA SER A 6 -51.56 40.19 19.47
C SER A 6 -52.23 38.98 20.17
N GLY A 7 -51.52 38.25 21.05
CA GLY A 7 -52.08 37.42 22.14
C GLY A 7 -52.34 35.93 21.82
N ARG A 8 -52.31 34.96 22.76
CA ARG A 8 -52.22 34.96 24.24
C ARG A 8 -51.94 33.52 24.76
N GLN A 9 -51.34 33.41 25.94
CA GLN A 9 -51.04 32.18 26.74
C GLN A 9 -52.26 31.51 27.42
N LYS A 10 -52.12 30.23 27.83
CA LYS A 10 -52.32 29.64 29.20
C LYS A 10 -52.12 28.09 29.16
N ARG A 11 -51.16 27.49 29.90
CA ARG A 11 -51.16 26.94 31.30
C ARG A 11 -52.02 25.68 31.56
N GLY A 12 -51.38 24.63 32.07
CA GLY A 12 -51.96 23.50 32.83
C GLY A 12 -50.84 22.66 33.49
N GLN A 13 -50.83 22.59 34.83
CA GLN A 13 -49.86 21.90 35.72
C GLN A 13 -50.45 20.59 36.29
N THR A 14 -49.64 19.90 37.11
CA THR A 14 -49.93 18.88 38.18
C THR A 14 -49.66 17.41 37.78
N GLU A 15 -49.11 16.50 38.58
CA GLU A 15 -48.56 16.45 39.96
C GLU A 15 -47.79 15.11 40.12
N ALA A 16 -46.78 15.05 40.98
CA ALA A 16 -46.27 13.82 41.66
C ALA A 16 -46.87 13.81 43.10
N PRO A 17 -46.72 12.81 44.03
CA PRO A 17 -45.63 11.82 44.19
C PRO A 17 -46.02 10.45 44.85
N ARG A 18 -45.04 9.55 45.12
CA ARG A 18 -44.74 8.89 46.43
C ARG A 18 -43.91 7.59 46.30
N ARG A 19 -42.84 7.51 47.12
CA ARG A 19 -42.02 6.36 47.58
C ARG A 19 -42.66 5.78 48.89
N PRO A 20 -42.05 4.86 49.70
CA PRO A 20 -41.03 3.80 49.54
C PRO A 20 -41.38 2.47 50.31
N THR A 21 -40.53 1.43 50.29
CA THR A 21 -40.10 0.56 51.45
C THR A 21 -39.20 -0.61 50.96
N ARG A 22 -37.95 -0.78 51.45
CA ARG A 22 -37.48 -1.63 52.60
C ARG A 22 -37.85 -3.14 52.42
N SER A 23 -36.99 -4.15 52.63
CA SER A 23 -35.80 -4.31 53.48
C SER A 23 -35.13 -5.71 53.33
N ARG A 24 -33.84 -5.79 53.69
CA ARG A 24 -33.14 -6.82 54.52
C ARG A 24 -33.22 -8.31 54.11
N SER A 25 -32.10 -8.93 53.70
CA SER A 25 -31.02 -9.55 54.51
C SER A 25 -31.30 -10.99 54.96
N THR A 26 -30.45 -11.95 54.58
CA THR A 26 -29.85 -12.96 55.49
C THR A 26 -28.79 -13.77 54.75
N GLN A 27 -27.64 -13.97 55.39
CA GLN A 27 -26.53 -14.83 54.96
C GLN A 27 -26.65 -16.26 55.53
N ARG A 28 -25.88 -17.17 54.90
CA ARG A 28 -25.25 -18.43 55.40
C ARG A 28 -26.03 -19.76 55.22
N PRO A 29 -25.34 -20.93 55.21
CA PRO A 29 -24.15 -21.30 54.42
C PRO A 29 -24.23 -22.75 53.83
N ARG A 30 -23.32 -23.05 52.89
CA ARG A 30 -22.70 -24.35 52.53
C ARG A 30 -23.48 -25.66 52.75
N GLN A 31 -23.67 -26.42 51.67
CA GLN A 31 -23.45 -27.88 51.69
C GLN A 31 -22.87 -28.36 50.34
N ALA A 32 -21.79 -29.13 50.45
CA ALA A 32 -21.14 -29.83 49.35
C ALA A 32 -22.00 -31.03 48.95
N GLY A 33 -22.21 -31.20 47.65
CA GLY A 33 -22.89 -32.36 47.07
C GLY A 33 -22.22 -32.72 45.76
N THR A 34 -21.26 -33.64 45.84
CA THR A 34 -20.70 -34.38 44.70
C THR A 34 -21.80 -35.18 44.03
N GLN A 35 -22.11 -34.87 42.77
CA GLN A 35 -22.73 -35.81 41.85
C GLN A 35 -22.03 -35.74 40.49
N GLN A 36 -21.38 -36.85 40.15
CA GLN A 36 -20.93 -37.17 38.80
C GLN A 36 -22.16 -37.40 37.92
N GLN A 37 -22.20 -36.77 36.74
CA GLN A 37 -22.98 -37.26 35.61
C GLN A 37 -22.14 -37.23 34.34
N GLN A 38 -22.43 -38.23 33.52
CA GLN A 38 -21.63 -38.77 32.44
C GLN A 38 -21.65 -37.89 31.18
N GLY A 39 -20.54 -37.96 30.45
CA GLY A 39 -20.56 -38.20 29.00
C GLY A 39 -21.10 -37.10 28.09
N ARG A 40 -20.22 -36.24 27.60
CA ARG A 40 -20.32 -35.76 26.21
C ARG A 40 -18.92 -35.69 25.60
N ALA A 41 -18.66 -36.62 24.68
CA ALA A 41 -17.44 -36.65 23.89
C ALA A 41 -17.37 -35.39 23.02
N THR A 42 -16.40 -34.52 23.31
CA THR A 42 -16.00 -33.45 22.40
C THR A 42 -14.77 -33.92 21.62
N THR A 43 -14.95 -34.00 20.31
CA THR A 43 -13.93 -34.24 19.29
C THR A 43 -12.68 -33.38 19.56
N PRO A 44 -11.44 -33.90 19.38
CA PRO A 44 -10.26 -33.05 19.46
C PRO A 44 -10.34 -32.03 18.32
N GLN A 45 -10.45 -30.74 18.66
CA GLN A 45 -10.13 -29.69 17.71
C GLN A 45 -8.67 -29.89 17.32
N GLU A 46 -8.43 -30.20 16.04
CA GLU A 46 -7.13 -30.10 15.42
C GLU A 46 -6.56 -28.72 15.75
N GLN A 47 -5.63 -28.70 16.70
CA GLN A 47 -4.76 -27.57 16.90
C GLN A 47 -3.96 -27.45 15.61
N SER A 48 -4.38 -26.49 14.78
CA SER A 48 -3.57 -25.94 13.71
C SER A 48 -2.23 -25.53 14.32
N VAL A 49 -1.23 -26.40 14.17
CA VAL A 49 0.17 -26.11 14.43
C VAL A 49 0.66 -25.21 13.29
N LEU A 50 0.08 -24.02 13.16
CA LEU A 50 0.72 -22.96 12.42
C LEU A 50 1.82 -22.44 13.35
N ALA A 51 3.04 -22.89 13.06
CA ALA A 51 4.24 -22.27 13.60
C ALA A 51 4.08 -20.73 13.49
N PRO A 52 4.47 -19.96 14.53
CA PRO A 52 4.42 -18.51 14.43
C PRO A 52 5.23 -18.09 13.20
N ALA A 53 4.61 -17.33 12.30
CA ALA A 53 5.26 -16.84 11.10
C ALA A 53 6.58 -16.17 11.52
N PRO A 54 7.72 -16.52 10.89
CA PRO A 54 8.99 -15.92 11.24
C PRO A 54 8.83 -14.41 11.05
N THR A 55 9.29 -13.64 12.03
CA THR A 55 9.44 -12.19 11.95
C THR A 55 10.33 -11.87 10.75
N LEU A 56 9.72 -11.73 9.56
CA LEU A 56 10.38 -11.35 8.32
C LEU A 56 10.78 -9.87 8.46
N ARG A 57 11.91 -9.61 9.11
CA ARG A 57 12.47 -8.27 9.22
C ARG A 57 13.82 -8.28 8.54
N ARG A 58 13.78 -8.08 7.22
CA ARG A 58 14.88 -8.00 6.23
C ARG A 58 15.07 -9.29 5.42
N TRP A 59 15.06 -9.14 4.10
CA TRP A 59 15.48 -10.18 3.18
C TRP A 59 16.98 -10.44 3.31
N GLU A 60 17.35 -11.70 3.49
CA GLU A 60 18.75 -12.14 3.45
C GLU A 60 19.02 -12.84 2.13
N ASP A 61 20.14 -12.49 1.48
CA ASP A 61 20.57 -13.13 0.23
C ASP A 61 21.02 -14.59 0.53
N THR A 62 20.10 -15.53 0.53
CA THR A 62 20.37 -16.96 0.77
C THR A 62 21.00 -17.65 -0.46
N ALA A 63 21.44 -18.91 -0.32
CA ALA A 63 21.90 -19.71 -1.46
C ALA A 63 20.81 -19.88 -2.53
N GLN A 64 19.54 -20.04 -2.13
CA GLN A 64 18.41 -20.14 -3.05
C GLN A 64 18.18 -18.84 -3.82
N PHE A 65 18.37 -17.69 -3.14
CA PHE A 65 18.35 -16.38 -3.79
C PHE A 65 19.43 -16.27 -4.87
N PHE A 66 20.68 -16.62 -4.56
CA PHE A 66 21.77 -16.57 -5.54
C PHE A 66 21.54 -17.51 -6.71
N PHE A 67 20.99 -18.70 -6.47
CA PHE A 67 20.62 -19.65 -7.54
C PHE A 67 19.57 -19.06 -8.49
N ALA A 68 18.49 -18.49 -7.94
CA ALA A 68 17.45 -17.86 -8.76
C ALA A 68 17.95 -16.63 -9.51
N LEU A 69 18.80 -15.81 -8.88
CA LEU A 69 19.40 -14.63 -9.50
C LEU A 69 20.36 -15.00 -10.63
N GLU A 70 21.22 -16.01 -10.42
CA GLU A 70 22.12 -16.54 -11.44
C GLU A 70 21.34 -17.00 -12.67
N ARG A 71 20.30 -17.81 -12.47
CA ARG A 71 19.42 -18.25 -13.54
C ARG A 71 18.79 -17.09 -14.29
N PHE A 72 18.21 -16.12 -13.57
CA PHE A 72 17.62 -14.93 -14.19
C PHE A 72 18.63 -14.17 -15.05
N VAL A 73 19.86 -13.98 -14.58
CA VAL A 73 20.93 -13.31 -15.34
C VAL A 73 21.30 -14.11 -16.59
N ASN A 74 21.50 -15.43 -16.46
CA ASN A 74 21.88 -16.29 -17.58
C ASN A 74 20.78 -16.39 -18.63
N ASP A 75 19.50 -16.35 -18.23
CA ASP A 75 18.35 -16.35 -19.15
C ASP A 75 18.15 -14.97 -19.82
N THR A 76 18.53 -13.88 -19.15
CA THR A 76 18.26 -12.51 -19.61
C THR A 76 19.40 -11.92 -20.45
N THR A 77 20.65 -12.18 -20.11
CA THR A 77 21.82 -11.58 -20.78
C THR A 77 22.03 -11.96 -22.26
N PRO A 78 21.53 -13.10 -22.78
CA PRO A 78 21.53 -13.38 -24.21
C PRO A 78 20.55 -12.52 -25.02
N ARG A 79 19.62 -11.83 -24.35
CA ARG A 79 18.56 -11.04 -25.01
C ARG A 79 19.04 -9.63 -25.34
N THR A 80 18.46 -9.05 -26.37
CA THR A 80 18.66 -7.66 -26.75
C THR A 80 17.66 -6.73 -26.06
N VAL A 81 17.95 -5.43 -26.04
CA VAL A 81 16.96 -4.43 -25.61
C VAL A 81 15.69 -4.51 -26.48
N GLN A 82 15.83 -4.80 -27.78
CA GLN A 82 14.69 -4.90 -28.70
C GLN A 82 13.75 -6.06 -28.32
N ASP A 83 14.27 -7.17 -27.81
CA ASP A 83 13.43 -8.27 -27.31
C ASP A 83 12.56 -7.83 -26.13
N LEU A 84 13.11 -7.00 -25.24
CA LEU A 84 12.38 -6.44 -24.10
C LEU A 84 11.37 -5.36 -24.53
N VAL A 85 11.67 -4.62 -25.59
CA VAL A 85 10.71 -3.68 -26.22
C VAL A 85 9.52 -4.45 -26.81
N SER A 86 9.78 -5.58 -27.47
CA SER A 86 8.73 -6.45 -28.02
C SER A 86 7.83 -7.00 -26.91
N GLU A 87 8.38 -7.45 -25.78
CA GLU A 87 7.61 -7.86 -24.60
C GLU A 87 6.68 -6.75 -24.09
N PHE A 88 7.19 -5.52 -23.96
CA PHE A 88 6.38 -4.40 -23.49
C PHE A 88 5.29 -4.02 -24.50
N THR A 89 5.58 -4.15 -25.79
CA THR A 89 4.61 -3.91 -26.87
C THR A 89 3.47 -4.93 -26.78
N GLU A 90 3.78 -6.20 -26.58
CA GLU A 90 2.79 -7.25 -26.36
C GLU A 90 1.93 -6.99 -25.12
N LEU A 91 2.54 -6.58 -24.00
CA LEU A 91 1.79 -6.20 -22.78
C LEU A 91 0.79 -5.07 -23.03
N ASN A 92 1.11 -4.12 -23.90
CA ASN A 92 0.24 -2.99 -24.24
C ASN A 92 -0.82 -3.32 -25.30
N ALA A 93 -0.60 -4.35 -26.11
CA ALA A 93 -1.59 -4.88 -27.04
C ALA A 93 -2.68 -5.71 -26.33
N ALA A 94 -2.43 -6.17 -25.10
CA ALA A 94 -3.42 -6.89 -24.31
C ALA A 94 -4.68 -6.04 -24.07
N PRO A 95 -5.89 -6.63 -24.15
CA PRO A 95 -7.14 -5.93 -23.88
C PRO A 95 -7.15 -5.27 -22.50
N ARG A 96 -7.63 -4.04 -22.43
CA ARG A 96 -7.84 -3.35 -21.15
C ARG A 96 -9.11 -3.88 -20.48
N PRO A 97 -9.16 -3.95 -19.13
CA PRO A 97 -10.39 -4.27 -18.44
C PRO A 97 -11.41 -3.16 -18.69
N GLU A 98 -12.68 -3.53 -18.86
CA GLU A 98 -13.75 -2.54 -18.93
C GLU A 98 -13.94 -1.84 -17.58
N PRO A 99 -14.29 -0.53 -17.57
CA PRO A 99 -14.58 0.18 -16.33
C PRO A 99 -15.75 -0.45 -15.56
N SER A 100 -15.58 -0.70 -14.27
CA SER A 100 -16.67 -1.24 -13.45
C SER A 100 -17.79 -0.20 -13.26
N PRO A 101 -19.05 -0.61 -13.00
CA PRO A 101 -20.12 0.33 -12.68
C PRO A 101 -19.77 1.24 -11.48
N GLU A 102 -19.03 0.70 -10.51
CA GLU A 102 -18.58 1.47 -9.35
C GLU A 102 -17.56 2.55 -9.74
N PHE A 103 -16.59 2.22 -10.59
CA PHE A 103 -15.65 3.20 -11.13
C PHE A 103 -16.38 4.33 -11.88
N THR A 104 -17.36 3.97 -12.72
CA THR A 104 -18.11 4.92 -13.55
C THR A 104 -19.05 5.81 -12.74
N ARG A 105 -19.58 5.34 -11.59
CA ARG A 105 -20.42 6.16 -10.70
C ARG A 105 -19.65 7.18 -9.88
N ASN A 106 -18.34 6.99 -9.68
CA ASN A 106 -17.50 7.81 -8.80
C ASN A 106 -16.36 8.52 -9.58
N LEU A 107 -16.64 9.00 -10.79
CA LEU A 107 -15.61 9.60 -11.67
C LEU A 107 -14.94 10.84 -11.06
N GLU A 108 -15.64 11.59 -10.20
CA GLU A 108 -15.12 12.73 -9.44
C GLU A 108 -14.09 12.34 -8.37
N CYS A 109 -14.10 11.07 -7.95
CA CYS A 109 -13.11 10.51 -7.04
C CYS A 109 -11.85 10.01 -7.80
N ASN A 110 -11.88 9.98 -9.13
CA ASN A 110 -10.81 9.46 -9.98
C ASN A 110 -9.96 10.61 -10.52
N ARG A 111 -8.66 10.61 -10.20
CA ARG A 111 -7.73 11.66 -10.69
C ARG A 111 -7.63 11.67 -12.21
N TYR A 112 -7.71 10.49 -12.83
CA TYR A 112 -7.64 10.30 -14.28
C TYR A 112 -8.75 9.36 -14.73
N ARG A 113 -9.57 9.80 -15.70
CA ARG A 113 -10.71 9.03 -16.21
C ARG A 113 -10.30 7.79 -17.01
N ASP A 114 -9.10 7.83 -17.57
CA ASP A 114 -8.49 6.78 -18.40
C ASP A 114 -7.63 5.78 -17.61
N VAL A 115 -7.58 5.93 -16.27
CA VAL A 115 -6.89 5.00 -15.38
C VAL A 115 -7.93 4.19 -14.61
N ILE A 116 -8.16 2.96 -15.05
CA ILE A 116 -9.25 2.13 -14.55
C ILE A 116 -8.87 1.51 -13.20
N CYS A 117 -9.77 1.61 -12.22
CA CYS A 117 -9.69 0.83 -10.98
C CYS A 117 -10.44 -0.49 -11.16
N THR A 118 -9.73 -1.61 -11.12
CA THR A 118 -10.31 -2.95 -11.29
C THR A 118 -11.15 -3.34 -10.06
N GLU A 119 -12.28 -4.01 -10.25
CA GLU A 119 -13.18 -4.35 -9.14
C GLU A 119 -12.70 -5.56 -8.31
N ILE A 120 -11.93 -6.47 -8.93
CA ILE A 120 -11.53 -7.79 -8.38
C ILE A 120 -10.90 -7.67 -6.98
N ASN A 121 -10.09 -6.65 -6.77
CA ASN A 121 -9.27 -6.45 -5.58
C ASN A 121 -9.32 -4.99 -5.10
N ARG A 122 -10.38 -4.26 -5.47
CA ARG A 122 -10.58 -2.87 -5.03
C ARG A 122 -10.70 -2.80 -3.52
N VAL A 123 -10.06 -1.81 -2.91
CA VAL A 123 -10.23 -1.52 -1.48
C VAL A 123 -11.63 -0.94 -1.26
N ARG A 124 -12.37 -1.49 -0.29
CA ARG A 124 -13.75 -1.09 0.01
C ARG A 124 -13.80 -0.46 1.39
N LEU A 125 -14.17 0.82 1.47
CA LEU A 125 -14.33 1.50 2.75
C LEU A 125 -15.61 1.03 3.44
N HIS A 126 -15.57 0.84 4.76
CA HIS A 126 -16.74 0.48 5.56
C HIS A 126 -17.82 1.58 5.56
N SER A 127 -17.44 2.82 5.23
CA SER A 127 -18.37 3.92 5.02
C SER A 127 -19.26 3.76 3.79
N GLY A 128 -18.96 2.78 2.91
CA GLY A 128 -19.60 2.61 1.61
C GLY A 128 -19.10 3.58 0.54
N ARG A 129 -18.20 4.51 0.89
CA ARG A 129 -17.59 5.44 -0.07
C ARG A 129 -16.58 4.74 -0.96
N TYR A 130 -16.42 5.27 -2.16
CA TYR A 130 -15.47 4.79 -3.14
C TYR A 130 -14.05 5.33 -2.89
N ILE A 131 -13.05 4.50 -3.14
CA ILE A 131 -11.64 4.91 -3.22
C ILE A 131 -10.95 4.19 -4.38
N HIS A 132 -10.13 4.92 -5.14
CA HIS A 132 -9.38 4.40 -6.28
C HIS A 132 -8.09 3.71 -5.84
N ALA A 133 -8.25 2.53 -5.24
CA ALA A 133 -7.16 1.76 -4.66
C ALA A 133 -7.38 0.26 -4.86
N ASN A 134 -6.30 -0.49 -5.11
CA ASN A 134 -6.32 -1.93 -5.29
C ASN A 134 -5.29 -2.61 -4.38
N TRP A 135 -5.69 -3.70 -3.74
CA TRP A 135 -4.77 -4.61 -3.05
C TRP A 135 -3.89 -5.33 -4.05
N ILE A 136 -2.59 -5.40 -3.79
CA ILE A 136 -1.66 -6.24 -4.58
C ILE A 136 -1.28 -7.45 -3.76
N SER A 137 -1.57 -8.63 -4.31
CA SER A 137 -1.13 -9.92 -3.81
C SER A 137 0.39 -10.00 -3.84
N THR A 138 0.98 -10.34 -2.70
CA THR A 138 2.39 -10.70 -2.59
C THR A 138 2.50 -12.08 -1.96
N PHE A 139 3.69 -12.67 -1.98
CA PHE A 139 3.94 -13.90 -1.25
C PHE A 139 4.06 -13.62 0.25
N GLY A 140 3.30 -14.30 1.09
CA GLY A 140 3.33 -14.13 2.55
C GLY A 140 2.45 -12.99 3.07
N GLU A 141 2.85 -12.38 4.18
CA GLU A 141 1.99 -11.46 4.96
C GLU A 141 2.07 -9.99 4.55
N ASN A 142 3.11 -9.58 3.82
CA ASN A 142 3.28 -8.19 3.39
C ASN A 142 2.22 -7.84 2.35
N ARG A 143 1.40 -6.82 2.63
CA ARG A 143 0.34 -6.40 1.68
C ARG A 143 0.55 -4.98 1.24
N PHE A 144 0.58 -4.79 -0.08
CA PHE A 144 0.56 -3.46 -0.67
C PHE A 144 -0.85 -3.08 -1.08
N ILE A 145 -1.15 -1.79 -0.92
CA ILE A 145 -2.23 -1.13 -1.64
C ILE A 145 -1.59 -0.18 -2.65
N CYS A 146 -1.93 -0.34 -3.92
CA CYS A 146 -1.61 0.64 -4.96
C CYS A 146 -2.80 1.59 -5.12
N THR A 147 -2.57 2.90 -5.00
CA THR A 147 -3.62 3.92 -5.09
C THR A 147 -3.14 5.12 -5.89
N GLN A 148 -4.08 5.91 -6.42
CA GLN A 148 -3.78 7.24 -6.96
C GLN A 148 -3.32 8.19 -5.84
N GLY A 149 -2.62 9.27 -6.22
CA GLY A 149 -2.35 10.40 -5.34
C GLY A 149 -3.65 11.09 -4.94
N PRO A 150 -3.92 11.27 -3.63
CA PRO A 150 -5.18 11.85 -3.16
C PRO A 150 -5.55 13.15 -3.85
N LEU A 151 -6.84 13.31 -4.16
CA LEU A 151 -7.44 14.59 -4.52
C LEU A 151 -7.76 15.33 -3.22
N GLU A 152 -7.97 16.64 -3.30
CA GLU A 152 -8.49 17.41 -2.16
C GLU A 152 -9.78 16.77 -1.61
N THR A 153 -10.68 16.38 -2.51
CA THR A 153 -11.97 15.75 -2.19
C THR A 153 -11.88 14.30 -1.70
N THR A 154 -10.72 13.65 -1.81
CA THR A 154 -10.55 12.22 -1.44
C THR A 154 -9.51 12.00 -0.34
N CYS A 155 -9.00 13.07 0.28
CA CYS A 155 -8.09 12.94 1.43
C CYS A 155 -8.76 12.27 2.64
N ASP A 156 -10.05 12.53 2.86
CA ASP A 156 -10.83 11.88 3.91
C ASP A 156 -10.94 10.37 3.68
N ASP A 157 -11.24 9.97 2.44
CA ASP A 157 -11.33 8.57 2.04
C ASP A 157 -9.97 7.88 2.14
N PHE A 158 -8.89 8.56 1.75
CA PHE A 158 -7.52 8.06 1.86
C PHE A 158 -7.14 7.77 3.32
N TRP A 159 -7.34 8.70 4.25
CA TRP A 159 -7.01 8.46 5.65
C TRP A 159 -7.96 7.46 6.32
N THR A 160 -9.21 7.40 5.89
CA THR A 160 -10.15 6.34 6.30
C THR A 160 -9.61 4.97 5.91
N MET A 161 -9.10 4.81 4.68
CA MET A 161 -8.43 3.59 4.21
C MET A 161 -7.22 3.24 5.07
N ILE A 162 -6.34 4.21 5.34
CA ILE A 162 -5.11 4.00 6.14
C ILE A 162 -5.44 3.44 7.53
N VAL A 163 -6.42 4.04 8.22
CA VAL A 163 -6.84 3.59 9.55
C VAL A 163 -7.56 2.24 9.48
N GLN A 164 -8.49 2.08 8.53
CA GLN A 164 -9.28 0.86 8.36
C GLN A 164 -8.40 -0.37 8.11
N GLU A 165 -7.43 -0.23 7.22
CA GLU A 165 -6.56 -1.34 6.79
C GLU A 165 -5.29 -1.47 7.65
N ASN A 166 -5.19 -0.69 8.73
CA ASN A 166 -4.05 -0.64 9.65
C ASN A 166 -2.71 -0.53 8.89
N ILE A 167 -2.62 0.48 8.03
CA ILE A 167 -1.44 0.74 7.19
C ILE A 167 -0.39 1.48 8.01
N GLU A 168 0.81 0.91 8.10
CA GLU A 168 1.93 1.45 8.89
C GLU A 168 2.98 2.14 8.01
N GLY A 169 2.98 1.90 6.70
CA GLY A 169 3.86 2.59 5.74
C GLY A 169 3.09 3.27 4.61
N ILE A 170 3.50 4.47 4.25
CA ILE A 170 3.05 5.15 3.03
C ILE A 170 4.28 5.42 2.18
N VAL A 171 4.24 5.08 0.90
CA VAL A 171 5.30 5.35 -0.07
C VAL A 171 4.77 6.29 -1.13
N MET A 172 5.20 7.54 -1.06
CA MET A 172 4.88 8.60 -2.00
C MET A 172 6.03 8.76 -3.01
N LEU A 173 5.72 8.54 -4.29
CA LEU A 173 6.69 8.54 -5.38
C LEU A 173 6.55 9.74 -6.32
N CYS A 174 5.84 10.80 -5.90
CA CYS A 174 5.70 12.04 -6.65
C CYS A 174 5.67 13.24 -5.74
N ASP A 175 6.06 14.40 -6.25
CA ASP A 175 5.78 15.66 -5.55
C ASP A 175 4.30 16.04 -5.68
N THR A 176 3.84 17.00 -4.88
CA THR A 176 2.46 17.50 -4.97
C THR A 176 2.21 18.26 -6.27
N ILE A 177 3.24 18.97 -6.75
CA ILE A 177 3.24 19.73 -7.99
C ILE A 177 4.50 19.37 -8.77
N GLU A 178 4.34 18.97 -10.04
CA GLU A 178 5.45 18.70 -10.96
C GLU A 178 5.14 19.42 -12.28
N GLN A 179 6.11 20.15 -12.83
CA GLN A 179 5.94 20.90 -14.08
C GLN A 179 4.67 21.78 -14.09
N ASN A 180 4.43 22.51 -12.98
CA ASN A 180 3.25 23.36 -12.76
C ASN A 180 1.89 22.62 -12.82
N ARG A 181 1.88 21.29 -12.66
CA ARG A 181 0.65 20.48 -12.61
C ARG A 181 0.52 19.80 -11.26
N ILE A 182 -0.67 19.85 -10.68
CA ILE A 182 -0.98 19.13 -9.43
C ILE A 182 -0.99 17.62 -9.72
N LYS A 183 -0.07 16.91 -9.07
CA LYS A 183 0.07 15.45 -9.13
C LYS A 183 -0.52 14.76 -7.90
N CYS A 184 -0.48 15.42 -6.75
CA CYS A 184 -1.02 14.91 -5.51
C CYS A 184 -1.45 16.08 -4.63
N HIS A 185 -2.61 16.01 -3.97
CA HIS A 185 -2.93 16.96 -2.91
C HIS A 185 -2.08 16.66 -1.68
N GLN A 186 -1.73 17.69 -0.90
CA GLN A 186 -0.97 17.49 0.33
C GLN A 186 -1.92 16.97 1.42
N TYR A 187 -1.88 15.67 1.68
CA TYR A 187 -2.74 15.00 2.65
C TYR A 187 -2.08 14.82 4.03
N TRP A 188 -0.90 15.39 4.29
CA TRP A 188 -0.19 15.25 5.55
C TRP A 188 0.35 16.59 6.08
N PRO A 189 0.47 16.74 7.40
CA PRO A 189 1.12 17.92 7.99
C PRO A 189 2.63 17.91 7.69
N THR A 190 3.22 19.07 7.38
CA THR A 190 4.62 19.20 6.93
C THR A 190 5.56 19.86 7.94
N ALA A 191 5.08 20.19 9.14
CA ALA A 191 5.89 20.89 10.14
C ALA A 191 5.64 20.38 11.56
N ASP A 192 6.63 20.56 12.42
CA ASP A 192 6.61 20.15 13.82
C ASP A 192 5.34 20.60 14.54
N ASN A 193 4.73 19.66 15.28
CA ASN A 193 3.50 19.87 16.05
C ASN A 193 2.29 20.37 15.25
N LYS A 194 2.34 20.41 13.91
CA LYS A 194 1.15 20.59 13.09
C LYS A 194 0.38 19.28 13.00
N LEU A 195 -0.94 19.43 12.95
CA LEU A 195 -1.87 18.33 12.72
C LEU A 195 -2.80 18.69 11.58
N MET A 196 -3.32 17.66 10.92
CA MET A 196 -4.44 17.74 10.00
C MET A 196 -5.57 16.85 10.51
N ARG A 197 -6.80 17.22 10.16
CA ARG A 197 -8.01 16.52 10.56
C ARG A 197 -8.76 16.08 9.31
N PHE A 198 -9.23 14.85 9.34
CA PHE A 198 -9.92 14.20 8.22
C PHE A 198 -11.17 13.47 8.74
N ALA A 199 -12.07 13.13 7.82
CA ALA A 199 -13.31 12.41 8.07
C ALA A 199 -14.11 13.05 9.22
N ASN A 200 -14.58 14.28 9.02
CA ASN A 200 -15.34 15.05 10.02
C ASN A 200 -14.63 15.16 11.39
N ASN A 201 -13.32 15.44 11.37
CA ASN A 201 -12.45 15.55 12.56
C ASN A 201 -12.25 14.26 13.36
N GLN A 202 -12.69 13.11 12.86
CA GLN A 202 -12.52 11.82 13.54
C GLN A 202 -11.10 11.28 13.40
N ILE A 203 -10.42 11.55 12.28
CA ILE A 203 -9.04 11.14 12.09
C ILE A 203 -8.12 12.35 12.28
N VAL A 204 -7.15 12.23 13.18
CA VAL A 204 -6.15 13.26 13.45
C VAL A 204 -4.78 12.73 13.07
N VAL A 205 -4.11 13.41 12.14
CA VAL A 205 -2.76 13.06 11.70
C VAL A 205 -1.82 14.13 12.21
N LYS A 206 -0.87 13.73 13.06
CA LYS A 206 0.11 14.63 13.67
C LYS A 206 1.50 14.36 13.11
N PHE A 207 2.20 15.42 12.70
CA PHE A 207 3.62 15.36 12.35
C PHE A 207 4.47 15.19 13.61
N MET A 208 5.43 14.26 13.57
CA MET A 208 6.39 14.09 14.65
C MET A 208 7.79 14.55 14.27
N ARG A 209 8.31 14.04 13.14
CA ARG A 209 9.66 14.34 12.67
C ARG A 209 9.81 13.89 11.21
N GLU A 210 10.58 14.64 10.43
CA GLU A 210 11.10 14.19 9.14
C GLU A 210 12.58 13.81 9.30
N HIS A 211 12.97 12.69 8.70
CA HIS A 211 14.33 12.17 8.66
C HIS A 211 14.79 12.12 7.21
N HIS A 212 15.99 12.63 6.95
CA HIS A 212 16.70 12.32 5.71
C HIS A 212 17.21 10.88 5.80
N VAL A 213 16.81 10.03 4.85
CA VAL A 213 17.20 8.61 4.84
C VAL A 213 18.45 8.43 3.97
N GLU A 214 18.34 8.78 2.69
CA GLU A 214 19.45 8.73 1.74
C GLU A 214 19.07 9.48 0.46
N GLY A 215 20.01 10.21 -0.15
CA GLY A 215 19.77 10.87 -1.44
C GLY A 215 18.54 11.78 -1.38
N ALA A 216 17.51 11.46 -2.17
CA ALA A 216 16.23 12.18 -2.18
C ALA A 216 15.08 11.43 -1.48
N LEU A 217 15.40 10.43 -0.65
CA LEU A 217 14.44 9.69 0.15
C LEU A 217 14.37 10.29 1.56
N TYR A 218 13.16 10.68 1.95
CA TYR A 218 12.82 11.20 3.26
C TYR A 218 11.80 10.29 3.93
N ARG A 219 11.85 10.18 5.26
CA ARG A 219 10.83 9.50 6.08
C ARG A 219 10.25 10.48 7.07
N THR A 220 8.94 10.73 6.99
CA THR A 220 8.19 11.45 8.02
C THR A 220 7.49 10.46 8.93
N ASP A 221 7.76 10.55 10.24
CA ASP A 221 7.04 9.79 11.25
C ASP A 221 5.76 10.54 11.63
N LEU A 222 4.62 9.85 11.53
CA LEU A 222 3.28 10.39 11.80
C LEU A 222 2.61 9.59 12.92
N ILE A 223 1.85 10.30 13.76
CA ILE A 223 0.93 9.70 14.73
C ILE A 223 -0.49 9.96 14.26
N VAL A 224 -1.25 8.88 14.07
CA VAL A 224 -2.64 8.92 13.63
C VAL A 224 -3.52 8.52 14.80
N GLY A 225 -4.52 9.33 15.13
CA GLY A 225 -5.55 9.03 16.12
C GLY A 225 -6.91 8.89 15.44
N ALA A 226 -7.71 7.90 15.84
CA ALA A 226 -9.09 7.72 15.38
C ALA A 226 -9.92 6.95 16.42
N PRO A 227 -11.22 7.26 16.60
CA PRO A 227 -12.09 6.65 17.61
C PRO A 227 -12.16 5.12 17.55
N GLN A 228 -12.13 4.54 16.34
CA GLN A 228 -12.22 3.11 16.13
C GLN A 228 -10.96 2.31 16.54
N MET A 229 -9.86 2.97 16.92
CA MET A 229 -8.60 2.29 17.22
C MET A 229 -8.52 1.79 18.67
N ARG A 230 -8.32 0.48 18.83
CA ARG A 230 -8.16 -0.17 20.14
C ARG A 230 -6.89 0.24 20.90
N GLN A 231 -5.79 0.53 20.18
CA GLN A 231 -4.49 0.87 20.78
C GLN A 231 -4.24 2.39 20.91
N GLY A 232 -5.30 3.21 20.75
CA GLY A 232 -5.25 4.67 20.95
C GLY A 232 -4.60 5.47 19.82
N HIS A 233 -3.59 4.94 19.13
CA HIS A 233 -2.99 5.56 17.95
C HIS A 233 -2.32 4.53 17.01
N LEU A 234 -2.21 4.89 15.73
CA LEU A 234 -1.44 4.19 14.70
C LEU A 234 -0.18 5.01 14.39
N ARG A 235 0.97 4.33 14.31
CA ARG A 235 2.24 4.95 13.90
C ARG A 235 2.43 4.70 12.42
N VAL A 236 2.52 5.77 11.63
CA VAL A 236 2.67 5.69 10.18
C VAL A 236 4.02 6.28 9.78
N GLN A 237 4.79 5.51 9.02
CA GLN A 237 6.02 5.94 8.38
C GLN A 237 5.72 6.37 6.94
N HIS A 238 5.81 7.67 6.67
CA HIS A 238 5.59 8.24 5.34
C HIS A 238 6.93 8.42 4.64
N PHE A 239 7.23 7.56 3.68
CA PHE A 239 8.41 7.61 2.83
C PHE A 239 8.11 8.42 1.57
N HIS A 240 8.85 9.51 1.36
CA HIS A 240 8.74 10.35 0.17
C HIS A 240 10.04 10.31 -0.62
N TRP A 241 9.99 9.75 -1.84
CA TRP A 241 11.12 9.75 -2.77
C TRP A 241 10.95 10.83 -3.85
N ARG A 242 11.69 11.94 -3.71
CA ARG A 242 11.52 13.17 -4.49
C ARG A 242 12.30 13.23 -5.81
N GLN A 243 13.05 12.18 -6.17
CA GLN A 243 13.91 12.16 -7.37
C GLN A 243 13.34 11.32 -8.51
N TRP A 244 12.10 10.85 -8.41
CA TRP A 244 11.48 10.14 -9.53
C TRP A 244 10.81 11.14 -10.48
N PRO A 245 11.33 11.35 -11.71
CA PRO A 245 10.78 12.33 -12.64
C PRO A 245 9.39 11.94 -13.19
N ASP A 246 8.62 12.92 -13.67
CA ASP A 246 7.30 12.72 -14.33
C ASP A 246 7.39 11.90 -15.60
N ARG A 247 8.50 12.09 -16.33
CA ARG A 247 8.82 11.34 -17.53
C ARG A 247 10.14 10.60 -17.31
N GLY A 248 10.18 9.34 -17.72
CA GLY A 248 11.34 8.48 -17.57
C GLY A 248 11.45 7.84 -16.18
N VAL A 249 12.70 7.60 -15.76
CA VAL A 249 13.07 6.83 -14.57
C VAL A 249 14.21 7.52 -13.80
N PRO A 250 14.39 7.22 -12.50
CA PRO A 250 15.44 7.82 -11.70
C PRO A 250 16.83 7.45 -12.25
N HIS A 251 17.80 8.37 -12.17
CA HIS A 251 19.20 8.07 -12.47
C HIS A 251 19.86 7.14 -11.44
N SER A 252 19.25 6.97 -10.28
CA SER A 252 19.76 6.11 -9.22
C SER A 252 19.44 4.64 -9.50
N ASP A 253 20.45 3.80 -9.54
CA ASP A 253 20.32 2.41 -9.97
C ASP A 253 19.62 1.52 -8.95
N LEU A 254 20.00 1.63 -7.67
CA LEU A 254 19.55 0.72 -6.60
C LEU A 254 18.68 1.41 -5.55
N ALA A 255 18.33 2.68 -5.74
CA ALA A 255 17.43 3.40 -4.84
C ALA A 255 16.06 2.72 -4.64
N PRO A 256 15.42 2.09 -5.65
CA PRO A 256 14.18 1.34 -5.43
C PRO A 256 14.36 0.22 -4.40
N LEU A 257 15.45 -0.56 -4.49
CA LEU A 257 15.72 -1.65 -3.54
C LEU A 257 16.03 -1.12 -2.14
N ARG A 258 16.73 0.01 -2.02
CA ARG A 258 17.01 0.64 -0.72
C ARG A 258 15.75 1.23 -0.08
N LEU A 259 14.86 1.85 -0.87
CA LEU A 259 13.54 2.26 -0.41
C LEU A 259 12.75 1.04 0.08
N LEU A 260 12.67 -0.02 -0.72
CA LEU A 260 11.97 -1.25 -0.34
C LEU A 260 12.56 -1.87 0.93
N TYR A 261 13.87 -1.79 1.14
CA TYR A 261 14.51 -2.25 2.36
C TYR A 261 13.95 -1.56 3.63
N HIS A 262 13.57 -0.27 3.54
CA HIS A 262 12.89 0.40 4.66
C HIS A 262 11.42 0.00 4.78
N VAL A 263 10.74 -0.17 3.65
CA VAL A 263 9.29 -0.48 3.60
C VAL A 263 8.98 -1.91 4.03
N ILE A 264 9.86 -2.89 3.79
CA ILE A 264 9.66 -4.27 4.28
C ILE A 264 9.65 -4.38 5.80
N GLY A 265 10.12 -3.34 6.51
CA GLY A 265 10.02 -3.28 7.97
C GLY A 265 8.59 -3.05 8.48
N VAL A 266 7.66 -2.66 7.61
CA VAL A 266 6.25 -2.44 7.96
C VAL A 266 5.36 -3.60 7.45
N PRO A 267 4.35 -4.07 8.21
CA PRO A 267 3.49 -5.19 7.80
C PRO A 267 2.61 -4.88 6.58
N ARG A 268 2.11 -3.64 6.48
CA ARG A 268 1.23 -3.18 5.40
C ARG A 268 1.62 -1.79 4.96
N ALA A 269 1.69 -1.61 3.65
CA ALA A 269 2.07 -0.33 3.05
C ALA A 269 1.14 0.08 1.92
N VAL A 270 0.91 1.38 1.81
CA VAL A 270 0.31 2.00 0.62
C VAL A 270 1.44 2.54 -0.25
N VAL A 271 1.38 2.30 -1.55
CA VAL A 271 2.29 2.88 -2.54
C VAL A 271 1.47 3.72 -3.51
N HIS A 272 1.86 4.98 -3.71
CA HIS A 272 1.19 5.86 -4.66
C HIS A 272 2.17 6.80 -5.36
N CYS A 273 1.71 7.29 -6.51
CA CYS A 273 2.31 8.42 -7.22
C CYS A 273 1.17 9.38 -7.58
N SER A 274 1.11 9.91 -8.81
CA SER A 274 -0.06 10.64 -9.29
C SER A 274 -1.20 9.68 -9.66
N ALA A 275 -1.03 8.88 -10.71
CA ALA A 275 -2.06 7.93 -11.17
C ALA A 275 -2.10 6.60 -10.39
N GLY A 276 -1.03 6.28 -9.65
CA GLY A 276 -0.94 5.01 -8.92
C GLY A 276 -0.71 3.78 -9.81
N ILE A 277 -0.11 3.96 -11.00
CA ILE A 277 0.13 2.87 -11.97
C ILE A 277 1.55 2.86 -12.54
N GLY A 278 2.14 4.03 -12.87
CA GLY A 278 3.48 4.13 -13.46
C GLY A 278 4.58 3.85 -12.43
N ARG A 279 5.09 4.89 -11.77
CA ARG A 279 6.11 4.78 -10.70
C ARG A 279 5.73 3.77 -9.62
N THR A 280 4.46 3.80 -9.19
CA THR A 280 3.88 2.86 -8.23
C THR A 280 4.00 1.42 -8.70
N GLY A 281 3.56 1.12 -9.92
CA GLY A 281 3.65 -0.22 -10.49
C GLY A 281 5.09 -0.67 -10.67
N THR A 282 5.98 0.23 -11.08
CA THR A 282 7.42 -0.06 -11.21
C THR A 282 8.05 -0.45 -9.86
N LEU A 283 7.83 0.32 -8.79
CA LEU A 283 8.38 -0.01 -7.48
C LEU A 283 7.84 -1.34 -6.96
N VAL A 284 6.53 -1.57 -7.09
CA VAL A 284 5.89 -2.82 -6.65
C VAL A 284 6.35 -4.01 -7.49
N ALA A 285 6.59 -3.84 -8.79
CA ALA A 285 7.15 -4.89 -9.63
C ALA A 285 8.58 -5.24 -9.22
N VAL A 286 9.42 -4.25 -8.88
CA VAL A 286 10.77 -4.51 -8.31
C VAL A 286 10.67 -5.27 -6.99
N TYR A 287 9.71 -4.93 -6.12
CA TYR A 287 9.45 -5.68 -4.89
C TYR A 287 9.10 -7.14 -5.19
N LEU A 288 8.12 -7.38 -6.06
CA LEU A 288 7.65 -8.73 -6.39
C LEU A 288 8.74 -9.56 -7.08
N ALA A 289 9.56 -8.92 -7.92
CA ALA A 289 10.71 -9.54 -8.55
C ALA A 289 11.74 -9.97 -7.49
N ASN A 290 12.09 -9.06 -6.59
CA ASN A 290 13.03 -9.35 -5.52
C ASN A 290 12.50 -10.43 -4.57
N GLN A 291 11.21 -10.41 -4.25
CA GLN A 291 10.56 -11.44 -3.44
C GLN A 291 10.60 -12.80 -4.12
N THR A 292 10.28 -12.88 -5.42
CA THR A 292 10.37 -14.10 -6.24
C THR A 292 11.76 -14.72 -6.16
N LEU A 293 12.80 -13.89 -6.31
CA LEU A 293 14.19 -14.33 -6.20
C LEU A 293 14.51 -14.86 -4.79
N HIS A 294 14.07 -14.17 -3.73
CA HIS A 294 14.31 -14.61 -2.35
C HIS A 294 13.59 -15.91 -1.98
N LEU A 295 12.52 -16.25 -2.69
CA LEU A 295 11.83 -17.53 -2.60
C LEU A 295 12.49 -18.64 -3.43
N GLY A 296 13.61 -18.35 -4.10
CA GLY A 296 14.30 -19.28 -5.00
C GLY A 296 13.50 -19.61 -6.26
N GLN A 297 12.47 -18.82 -6.59
CA GLN A 297 11.57 -19.09 -7.71
C GLN A 297 12.11 -18.50 -9.02
N PRO A 298 11.81 -19.11 -10.18
CA PRO A 298 12.15 -18.53 -11.48
C PRO A 298 11.49 -17.17 -11.68
N LEU A 299 12.27 -16.16 -12.03
CA LEU A 299 11.78 -14.81 -12.27
C LEU A 299 11.50 -14.58 -13.76
N ASN A 300 10.24 -14.27 -14.10
CA ASN A 300 9.85 -13.81 -15.43
C ASN A 300 9.13 -12.45 -15.30
N ILE A 301 9.78 -11.37 -15.73
CA ILE A 301 9.28 -10.00 -15.57
C ILE A 301 8.01 -9.74 -16.42
N PHE A 302 7.94 -10.28 -17.64
CA PHE A 302 6.74 -10.17 -18.48
C PHE A 302 5.52 -10.80 -17.79
N ALA A 303 5.63 -12.04 -17.32
CA ALA A 303 4.55 -12.75 -16.64
C ALA A 303 4.16 -12.05 -15.34
N LEU A 304 5.14 -11.61 -14.54
CA LEU A 304 4.92 -10.85 -13.32
C LEU A 304 4.13 -9.57 -13.57
N ILE A 305 4.49 -8.80 -14.60
CA ILE A 305 3.80 -7.54 -14.93
C ILE A 305 2.41 -7.80 -15.50
N ARG A 306 2.24 -8.86 -16.30
CA ARG A 306 0.92 -9.29 -16.77
C ARG A 306 -0.01 -9.58 -15.58
N ASP A 307 0.47 -10.29 -14.56
CA ASP A 307 -0.30 -10.60 -13.36
C ASP A 307 -0.52 -9.37 -12.48
N LEU A 308 0.43 -8.44 -12.41
CA LEU A 308 0.24 -7.15 -11.75
C LEU A 308 -0.84 -6.31 -12.46
N ARG A 309 -0.88 -6.30 -13.80
CA ARG A 309 -1.90 -5.56 -14.59
C ARG A 309 -3.32 -6.12 -14.41
N ARG A 310 -3.48 -7.41 -14.08
CA ARG A 310 -4.78 -8.00 -13.69
C ARG A 310 -5.30 -7.45 -12.36
N GLN A 311 -4.39 -7.07 -11.47
CA GLN A 311 -4.68 -6.55 -10.14
C GLN A 311 -4.78 -5.03 -10.10
N ARG A 312 -3.99 -4.34 -10.93
CA ARG A 312 -3.98 -2.89 -11.05
C ARG A 312 -3.76 -2.55 -12.51
N SER A 313 -4.86 -2.25 -13.21
CA SER A 313 -4.87 -1.96 -14.64
C SER A 313 -3.79 -0.96 -15.03
N GLN A 314 -3.17 -1.17 -16.19
CA GLN A 314 -2.17 -0.27 -16.78
C GLN A 314 -0.90 -0.04 -15.92
N SER A 315 -0.64 -0.89 -14.90
CA SER A 315 0.61 -0.83 -14.13
C SER A 315 1.83 -0.92 -15.05
N ILE A 316 2.84 -0.07 -14.77
CA ILE A 316 4.00 0.21 -15.63
C ILE A 316 3.54 0.86 -16.94
N GLN A 317 3.63 2.18 -17.00
CA GLN A 317 2.98 2.99 -18.04
C GLN A 317 3.89 3.26 -19.24
N THR A 318 5.21 3.29 -19.05
CA THR A 318 6.18 3.60 -20.11
C THR A 318 7.19 2.48 -20.33
N LEU A 319 7.80 2.46 -21.51
CA LEU A 319 8.88 1.53 -21.83
C LEU A 319 10.06 1.70 -20.87
N ASP A 320 10.45 2.93 -20.56
CA ASP A 320 11.57 3.18 -19.64
C ASP A 320 11.31 2.56 -18.27
N GLN A 321 10.08 2.64 -17.76
CA GLN A 321 9.70 2.02 -16.50
C GLN A 321 9.79 0.48 -16.56
N TYR A 322 9.45 -0.11 -17.70
CA TYR A 322 9.57 -1.55 -17.92
C TYR A 322 11.03 -2.00 -17.95
N LEU A 323 11.86 -1.33 -18.76
CA LEU A 323 13.29 -1.58 -18.86
C LEU A 323 14.02 -1.33 -17.53
N TYR A 324 13.55 -0.36 -16.74
CA TYR A 324 14.14 -0.03 -15.45
C TYR A 324 14.01 -1.16 -14.43
N ILE A 325 12.95 -1.98 -14.51
CA ILE A 325 12.79 -3.15 -13.63
C ILE A 325 13.91 -4.16 -13.91
N TYR A 326 14.15 -4.49 -15.19
CA TYR A 326 15.28 -5.33 -15.60
C TYR A 326 16.61 -4.71 -15.16
N PHE A 327 16.81 -3.42 -15.43
CA PHE A 327 18.01 -2.71 -15.06
C PHE A 327 18.30 -2.81 -13.55
N VAL A 328 17.33 -2.55 -12.68
CA VAL A 328 17.51 -2.60 -11.21
C VAL A 328 17.97 -3.99 -10.76
N ILE A 329 17.33 -5.07 -11.25
CA ILE A 329 17.68 -6.45 -10.86
C ILE A 329 19.06 -6.84 -11.40
N LEU A 330 19.38 -6.49 -12.65
CA LEU A 330 20.68 -6.77 -13.25
C LEU A 330 21.81 -5.94 -12.61
N ARG A 331 21.55 -4.69 -12.23
CA ARG A 331 22.48 -3.86 -11.43
C ARG A 331 22.73 -4.48 -10.06
N TYR A 332 21.70 -5.05 -9.43
CA TYR A 332 21.88 -5.78 -8.18
C TYR A 332 22.77 -7.01 -8.37
N ALA A 333 22.57 -7.78 -9.45
CA ALA A 333 23.42 -8.90 -9.81
C ALA A 333 24.88 -8.50 -10.06
N GLN A 334 25.13 -7.37 -10.75
CA GLN A 334 26.50 -6.86 -10.95
C GLN A 334 27.22 -6.60 -9.62
N ASN A 335 26.53 -6.04 -8.63
CA ASN A 335 27.10 -5.82 -7.29
C ASN A 335 27.38 -7.12 -6.53
N LYS A 336 26.85 -8.25 -6.99
CA LYS A 336 27.02 -9.58 -6.40
C LYS A 336 27.73 -10.55 -7.34
N ALA A 337 28.34 -10.07 -8.43
CA ALA A 337 28.88 -10.91 -9.49
C ALA A 337 29.91 -11.94 -9.01
N SER A 338 30.70 -11.62 -7.98
CA SER A 338 31.67 -12.56 -7.38
C SER A 338 31.03 -13.79 -6.72
N LYS A 339 29.72 -13.78 -6.49
CA LYS A 339 28.94 -14.88 -5.92
C LYS A 339 28.12 -15.65 -6.96
N LEU A 340 28.24 -15.30 -8.24
CA LEU A 340 27.40 -15.81 -9.32
C LEU A 340 28.26 -16.44 -10.41
N ASN A 341 27.85 -17.58 -10.94
CA ASN A 341 28.44 -18.23 -12.10
C ASN A 341 27.76 -17.74 -13.39
N ILE A 342 28.17 -16.54 -13.84
CA ILE A 342 27.55 -15.80 -14.94
C ILE A 342 28.58 -15.22 -15.90
N ASN A 343 28.16 -14.90 -17.12
CA ASN A 343 28.98 -14.11 -18.04
C ASN A 343 28.91 -12.61 -17.68
N VAL A 344 29.89 -12.15 -16.90
CA VAL A 344 29.97 -10.75 -16.42
C VAL A 344 30.05 -9.74 -17.56
N ASN A 345 30.71 -10.08 -18.68
CA ASN A 345 30.82 -9.18 -19.83
C ASN A 345 29.47 -8.99 -20.52
N ALA A 346 28.70 -10.07 -20.71
CA ALA A 346 27.34 -10.00 -21.26
C ALA A 346 26.40 -9.20 -20.33
N LEU A 347 26.49 -9.43 -19.02
CA LEU A 347 25.75 -8.65 -18.02
C LEU A 347 26.07 -7.15 -18.11
N ASN A 348 27.35 -6.79 -18.18
CA ASN A 348 27.79 -5.41 -18.30
C ASN A 348 27.28 -4.75 -19.59
N ALA A 349 27.37 -5.46 -20.72
CA ALA A 349 26.90 -4.97 -22.01
C ALA A 349 25.39 -4.68 -22.00
N LEU A 350 24.57 -5.64 -21.51
CA LEU A 350 23.12 -5.46 -21.46
C LEU A 350 22.71 -4.32 -20.51
N VAL A 351 23.33 -4.23 -19.32
CA VAL A 351 23.06 -3.14 -18.37
C VAL A 351 23.38 -1.78 -19.00
N GLN A 352 24.50 -1.65 -19.70
CA GLN A 352 24.87 -0.42 -20.40
C GLN A 352 23.88 -0.08 -21.53
N ALA A 353 23.44 -1.08 -22.30
CA ALA A 353 22.47 -0.90 -23.38
C ALA A 353 21.09 -0.46 -22.84
N LEU A 354 20.62 -1.05 -21.74
CA LEU A 354 19.40 -0.64 -21.04
C LEU A 354 19.51 0.80 -20.57
N ASN A 355 20.60 1.14 -19.88
CA ASN A 355 20.81 2.46 -19.33
C ASN A 355 20.85 3.55 -20.41
N SER A 356 21.57 3.28 -21.50
CA SER A 356 21.64 4.18 -22.65
C SER A 356 20.29 4.34 -23.35
N THR A 357 19.45 3.30 -23.36
CA THR A 357 18.12 3.37 -23.98
C THR A 357 17.15 4.23 -23.17
N MET A 358 17.07 4.00 -21.85
CA MET A 358 16.16 4.75 -20.97
C MET A 358 16.53 6.23 -20.82
N ARG A 359 17.80 6.61 -21.08
CA ARG A 359 18.31 7.98 -20.90
C ARG A 359 18.44 8.77 -22.21
N ARG A 360 17.99 8.21 -23.33
CA ARG A 360 17.96 8.88 -24.64
C ARG A 360 16.72 9.76 -24.85
N GLY A 361 15.74 9.67 -23.96
CA GLY A 361 14.42 10.33 -24.07
C GLY A 361 14.24 11.57 -23.22
#